data_AF-A0A7X7UU32-F1
#
_entry.id   AF-A0A7X7UU32-F1
#
_cell.length_a   1.000
_cell.length_b   1.000
_cell.length_c   1.000
_cell.angle_alpha   90.00
_cell.angle_beta   90.00
_cell.angle_gamma   90.00
#
_symmetry.space_group_name_H-M   'P 1'
#
loop_
_entity.id
_entity.type
_entity.pdbx_description
1 polymer ?
#
loop_
_entity_poly.entity_id
_entity_poly.type
_entity_poly.pdbx_seq_one_letter_code
_entity_poly.pdbx_strand_id
1 'polypeptide(L)'
;LTDRYYLLEIELHTGRHHQIRAQLAKIGLYIKGDLKYGAPRSNPNGGIHLHAFSLNFTHPVSGVNVNIVAPTPDDPLWNAFGITLTG
;
A
#
# COMPACT_ATOMS: atom_id res chain seq x y z
N LEU A 1 15.64 3.25 11.22
CA LEU A 1 15.22 2.37 10.09
C LEU A 1 14.22 3.09 9.20
N THR A 2 13.27 3.81 9.81
CA THR A 2 12.23 4.62 9.17
C THR A 2 12.73 5.96 8.62
N ASP A 3 13.91 6.45 9.02
CA ASP A 3 14.45 7.77 8.63
C ASP A 3 14.66 7.98 7.11
N ARG A 4 14.54 6.90 6.32
CA ARG A 4 14.70 6.89 4.86
C ARG A 4 13.44 6.49 4.10
N TYR A 5 12.35 6.19 4.80
CA TYR A 5 11.10 5.70 4.20
C TYR A 5 9.90 6.41 4.81
N TYR A 6 8.87 6.60 3.99
CA TYR A 6 7.58 7.10 4.44
C TYR A 6 6.54 6.00 4.27
N LEU A 7 5.68 5.84 5.28
CA LEU A 7 4.46 5.06 5.14
C LEU A 7 3.35 6.01 4.70
N LEU A 8 2.65 5.64 3.62
CA LEU A 8 1.54 6.42 3.07
C LEU A 8 0.27 5.59 3.10
N GLU A 9 -0.80 6.16 3.65
CA GLU A 9 -2.15 5.66 3.47
C GLU A 9 -2.76 6.31 2.22
N ILE A 10 -3.39 5.50 1.38
CA ILE A 10 -3.87 5.94 0.06
C ILE A 10 -5.32 5.49 -0.11
N GLU A 11 -6.22 6.46 -0.21
CA GLU A 11 -7.60 6.23 -0.59
C GLU A 11 -7.74 6.27 -2.12
N LEU A 12 -8.29 5.20 -2.70
CA LEU A 12 -8.47 5.08 -4.14
C LEU A 12 -9.86 5.57 -4.56
N HIS A 13 -9.91 6.70 -5.27
CA HIS A 13 -11.15 7.16 -5.94
C HIS A 13 -11.37 6.53 -7.32
N THR A 14 -10.31 6.03 -7.95
CA THR A 14 -10.37 5.36 -9.26
C THR A 14 -9.41 4.16 -9.29
N GLY A 15 -9.67 3.19 -10.17
CA GLY A 15 -8.96 1.90 -10.21
C GLY A 15 -8.16 1.66 -11.51
N ARG A 16 -7.42 2.66 -12.01
CA ARG A 16 -6.62 2.47 -13.24
C ARG A 16 -5.43 1.54 -13.00
N HIS A 17 -5.00 0.85 -14.04
CA HIS A 17 -3.87 -0.07 -13.98
C HIS A 17 -2.60 0.66 -13.50
N HIS A 18 -1.97 0.14 -12.43
CA HIS A 18 -0.79 0.71 -11.77
C HIS A 18 -0.92 2.17 -11.30
N GLN A 19 -2.14 2.64 -11.04
CA GLN A 19 -2.39 4.05 -10.72
C GLN A 19 -1.51 4.61 -9.60
N ILE A 20 -1.49 3.95 -8.43
CA ILE A 20 -0.69 4.36 -7.28
C ILE A 20 0.79 4.43 -7.66
N ARG A 21 1.31 3.37 -8.27
CA ARG A 21 2.72 3.22 -8.66
C ARG A 21 3.16 4.36 -9.58
N ALA A 22 2.36 4.65 -10.60
CA ALA A 22 2.65 5.70 -11.57
C ALA A 22 2.55 7.11 -10.98
N GLN A 23 1.53 7.37 -10.16
CA GLN A 23 1.32 8.67 -9.51
C GLN A 23 2.44 9.00 -8.53
N LEU A 24 2.78 8.05 -7.66
CA LEU A 24 3.84 8.20 -6.67
C LEU A 24 5.22 8.39 -7.32
N ALA A 25 5.53 7.63 -8.38
CA ALA A 25 6.76 7.82 -9.14
C ALA A 25 6.83 9.18 -9.85
N LYS A 26 5.71 9.68 -10.39
CA LYS A 26 5.64 10.99 -11.04
C LYS A 26 6.01 12.14 -10.10
N ILE A 27 5.72 12.02 -8.81
CA ILE A 27 6.06 13.02 -7.78
C ILE A 27 7.41 12.75 -7.10
N GLY A 28 8.18 11.75 -7.57
CA GLY A 28 9.49 11.41 -7.00
C GLY A 28 9.47 10.51 -5.77
N LEU A 29 8.29 10.02 -5.35
CA LEU A 29 8.11 9.13 -4.20
C LEU A 29 7.89 7.68 -4.66
N TYR A 30 8.88 7.07 -5.32
CA TYR A 30 8.73 5.70 -5.82
C TYR A 30 8.52 4.65 -4.70
N ILE A 31 7.76 3.60 -5.00
CA ILE A 31 7.48 2.50 -4.06
C ILE A 31 8.71 1.59 -3.94
N LYS A 32 9.06 1.18 -2.71
CA LYS A 32 10.17 0.24 -2.47
C LYS A 32 9.95 -1.09 -3.19
N GLY A 33 10.93 -1.49 -4.01
CA GLY A 33 10.90 -2.70 -4.82
C GLY A 33 10.30 -2.52 -6.21
N ASP A 34 9.74 -1.35 -6.51
CA ASP A 34 9.11 -1.10 -7.82
C ASP A 34 10.12 -0.68 -8.90
N LEU A 35 10.82 -1.66 -9.47
CA LEU A 35 11.81 -1.42 -10.53
C LEU A 35 11.23 -0.71 -11.76
N LYS A 36 9.94 -0.96 -12.07
CA LYS A 36 9.29 -0.39 -13.27
C LYS A 36 9.07 1.11 -13.14
N TYR A 37 8.89 1.61 -11.91
CA TYR A 37 8.54 3.00 -11.64
C TYR A 37 9.64 3.74 -10.84
N GLY A 38 10.88 3.27 -10.90
CA GLY A 38 12.06 4.06 -10.48
C GLY A 38 12.73 3.61 -9.19
N ALA A 39 12.29 2.53 -8.54
CA ALA A 39 13.02 2.01 -7.39
C ALA A 39 14.40 1.48 -7.80
N PRO A 40 15.48 1.82 -7.07
CA PRO A 40 16.84 1.44 -7.45
C PRO A 40 17.13 -0.06 -7.23
N ARG A 41 16.32 -0.74 -6.42
CA ARG A 41 16.50 -2.15 -6.05
C ARG A 41 15.15 -2.84 -5.92
N SER A 42 15.13 -4.11 -6.33
CA SER A 42 14.02 -5.02 -6.07
C SER A 42 14.01 -5.48 -4.61
N ASN A 43 12.86 -5.97 -4.14
CA ASN A 43 12.81 -6.68 -2.86
C ASN A 43 13.30 -8.13 -3.03
N PRO A 44 13.78 -8.78 -1.95
CA PRO A 44 14.26 -10.16 -2.00
C PRO A 44 13.24 -11.17 -2.54
N ASN A 45 11.95 -10.90 -2.34
CA ASN A 45 10.83 -11.72 -2.81
C ASN A 45 10.27 -11.30 -4.19
N GLY A 46 10.88 -10.30 -4.84
CA GLY A 46 10.40 -9.73 -6.11
C GLY A 46 9.09 -8.93 -6.02
N GLY A 47 8.51 -8.77 -4.83
CA GLY A 47 7.30 -7.98 -4.60
C GLY A 47 7.58 -6.48 -4.47
N ILE A 48 6.52 -5.70 -4.31
CA ILE A 48 6.58 -4.26 -4.03
C ILE A 48 5.97 -3.96 -2.66
N HIS A 49 6.42 -2.89 -2.01
CA HIS A 49 5.84 -2.44 -0.73
C HIS A 49 4.56 -1.64 -0.95
N LEU A 50 3.56 -2.32 -1.51
CA LEU A 50 2.20 -1.81 -1.68
C LEU A 50 1.24 -2.88 -1.17
N HIS A 51 0.38 -2.52 -0.23
CA HIS A 51 -0.52 -3.46 0.45
C HIS A 51 -1.93 -2.89 0.45
N ALA A 52 -2.90 -3.71 0.05
CA ALA A 52 -4.32 -3.37 0.19
C ALA A 52 -4.75 -3.67 1.62
N PHE A 53 -4.69 -2.65 2.48
CA PHE A 53 -4.93 -2.78 3.91
C PHE A 53 -6.41 -2.93 4.27
N SER A 54 -7.29 -2.13 3.67
CA SER A 54 -8.71 -2.16 3.96
C SER A 54 -9.54 -2.09 2.68
N LEU A 55 -10.73 -2.71 2.74
CA LEU A 55 -11.74 -2.66 1.70
C LEU A 55 -13.11 -2.44 2.35
N ASN A 56 -13.74 -1.33 1.99
CA ASN A 56 -15.07 -0.97 2.46
C ASN A 56 -16.03 -0.89 1.26
N PHE A 57 -17.12 -1.65 1.30
CA PHE A 57 -18.14 -1.64 0.26
C PHE A 57 -19.49 -2.07 0.80
N THR A 58 -20.55 -1.58 0.15
CA THR A 58 -21.91 -2.05 0.40
C THR A 58 -22.12 -3.39 -0.28
N HIS A 59 -22.48 -4.41 0.50
CA HIS A 59 -22.74 -5.74 -0.04
C HIS A 59 -23.93 -5.69 -1.03
N PRO A 60 -23.78 -6.16 -2.28
CA PRO A 60 -24.75 -5.92 -3.34
C PRO A 60 -26.11 -6.59 -3.11
N VAL A 61 -26.16 -7.67 -2.33
CA VAL A 61 -27.41 -8.39 -2.01
C VAL A 61 -28.04 -7.93 -0.69
N SER A 62 -27.31 -7.98 0.42
CA SER A 62 -27.84 -7.62 1.75
C SER A 62 -27.95 -6.12 2.02
N GLY A 63 -27.27 -5.25 1.25
CA GLY A 63 -27.22 -3.81 1.49
C GLY A 63 -26.44 -3.41 2.75
N VAL A 64 -25.84 -4.35 3.46
CA VAL A 64 -25.05 -4.10 4.67
C VAL A 64 -23.67 -3.58 4.28
N ASN A 65 -23.17 -2.63 5.05
CA ASN A 65 -21.80 -2.16 4.86
C ASN A 65 -20.79 -3.20 5.36
N VAL A 66 -19.88 -3.61 4.49
CA VAL A 66 -18.85 -4.61 4.79
C VAL A 66 -17.50 -3.90 4.80
N ASN A 67 -16.81 -4.01 5.93
CA ASN A 67 -15.44 -3.55 6.08
C ASN A 67 -14.53 -4.76 6.33
N ILE A 68 -13.54 -4.94 5.45
CA ILE A 68 -12.55 -6.01 5.53
C ILE A 68 -11.19 -5.35 5.75
N VAL A 69 -10.47 -5.80 6.77
CA VAL A 69 -9.10 -5.33 7.07
C VAL A 69 -8.15 -6.52 6.96
N ALA A 70 -7.10 -6.35 6.15
CA ALA A 70 -6.04 -7.33 6.00
C ALA A 70 -4.91 -7.05 7.01
N PRO A 71 -4.32 -8.09 7.62
CA PRO A 71 -3.14 -7.90 8.45
C PRO A 71 -1.97 -7.42 7.61
N THR A 72 -1.17 -6.52 8.18
CA THR A 72 0.04 -6.02 7.53
C THR A 72 1.05 -7.16 7.34
N PRO A 73 1.83 -7.16 6.25
CA PRO A 73 2.85 -8.18 6.05
C PRO A 73 3.91 -8.15 7.15
N ASP A 74 4.39 -9.33 7.57
CA ASP A 74 5.48 -9.45 8.55
C ASP A 74 6.83 -9.15 7.87
N ASP A 75 7.20 -7.87 7.82
CA ASP A 75 8.48 -7.37 7.29
C ASP A 75 9.05 -6.32 8.27
N PRO A 76 10.39 -6.21 8.38
CA PRO A 76 11.01 -5.21 9.24
C PRO A 76 10.51 -3.78 9.03
N LEU A 77 10.15 -3.36 7.82
CA LEU A 77 9.62 -2.02 7.57
C LEU A 77 8.17 -1.88 8.06
N TRP A 78 7.30 -2.84 7.74
CA TRP A 78 5.91 -2.83 8.21
C TRP A 78 5.84 -2.84 9.75
N ASN A 79 6.67 -3.67 10.37
CA ASN A 79 6.79 -3.76 11.83
C ASN A 79 7.39 -2.48 12.43
N ALA A 80 8.37 -1.85 11.77
CA ALA A 80 9.00 -0.63 12.26
C ALA A 80 8.06 0.60 12.22
N PHE A 81 7.11 0.66 11.29
CA PHE A 81 6.09 1.71 11.28
C PHE A 81 5.00 1.48 12.34
N GLY A 82 4.95 0.31 12.98
CA GLY A 82 4.10 0.05 14.14
C GLY A 82 2.64 0.42 13.88
N ILE A 83 2.06 -0.12 12.80
CA ILE A 83 0.72 0.22 12.33
C ILE A 83 -0.32 -0.22 13.38
N THR A 84 -0.56 0.67 14.33
CA THR A 84 -1.75 0.66 15.18
C THR A 84 -2.63 1.75 14.59
N LEU A 85 -3.32 1.45 13.48
CA LEU A 85 -4.33 2.35 12.95
C LEU A 85 -5.53 2.28 13.89
N THR A 86 -5.47 3.04 14.98
CA THR A 86 -6.66 3.48 15.71
C THR A 86 -7.53 4.22 14.72
N GLY A 87 -8.74 3.69 14.53
CA GLY A 87 -9.72 4.19 13.58
C GLY A 87 -10.21 5.60 13.83
#